data_AF-A0A0M1JFW4-F1
#
_entry.id   AF-A0A0M1JFW4-F1
#
_cell.length_a   1.000
_cell.length_b   1.000
_cell.length_c   1.000
_cell.angle_alpha   90.00
_cell.angle_beta   90.00
_cell.angle_gamma   90.00
#
_symmetry.space_group_name_H-M   'P 1'
#
loop_
_entity.id
_entity.type
_entity.pdbx_description
1 polymer ?
#
loop_
_entity_poly.entity_id
_entity_poly.type
_entity_poly.pdbx_seq_one_letter_code
_entity_poly.pdbx_strand_id
1 'polypeptide(L)'
;MNLADIINIHVQALPPTLQRETLDFIAWLETRYAIPAPTDVPSMSDTEAFIAKHVGGLSPDFPKDIDDFDLGEDCPRDILK
;
A
#
# COMPACT_ATOMS: atom_id res chain seq x y z
N MET A 1 -7.17 -27.99 14.26
CA MET A 1 -7.32 -26.75 13.47
C MET A 1 -8.57 -26.06 13.96
N ASN A 2 -8.46 -24.81 14.41
CA ASN A 2 -9.61 -24.05 14.91
C ASN A 2 -10.28 -23.28 13.76
N LEU A 3 -11.45 -22.68 14.02
CA LEU A 3 -12.20 -21.94 12.99
C LEU A 3 -11.42 -20.73 12.44
N ALA A 4 -10.64 -20.04 13.28
CA ALA A 4 -9.83 -18.91 12.87
C ALA A 4 -8.70 -19.34 11.90
N ASP A 5 -8.08 -20.49 12.16
CA ASP A 5 -7.06 -21.07 11.27
C ASP A 5 -7.66 -21.36 9.89
N ILE A 6 -8.87 -21.92 9.84
CA ILE A 6 -9.59 -22.24 8.60
C ILE A 6 -9.91 -20.95 7.83
N ILE A 7 -10.45 -19.93 8.51
CA ILE A 7 -10.75 -18.62 7.89
C ILE A 7 -9.49 -18.01 7.29
N ASN A 8 -8.38 -18.02 8.02
CA ASN A 8 -7.12 -17.45 7.54
C ASN A 8 -6.60 -18.16 6.27
N ILE A 9 -6.66 -19.51 6.22
CA ILE A 9 -6.28 -20.28 5.04
C ILE A 9 -7.13 -19.89 3.82
N HIS A 10 -8.45 -19.75 4.00
CA HIS A 10 -9.33 -19.36 2.91
C HIS A 10 -9.08 -17.93 2.44
N VAL A 11 -8.89 -16.97 3.36
CA VAL A 11 -8.59 -15.57 3.02
C VAL A 11 -7.29 -15.47 2.22
N GLN A 12 -6.24 -16.21 2.60
CA GLN A 12 -4.96 -16.21 1.86
C GLN A 12 -5.08 -16.76 0.43
N ALA A 13 -6.03 -17.65 0.17
CA ALA A 13 -6.26 -18.22 -1.16
C ALA A 13 -7.05 -17.28 -2.09
N LEU A 14 -7.69 -16.23 -1.56
CA LEU A 14 -8.48 -15.29 -2.34
C LEU A 14 -7.61 -14.24 -3.05
N PRO A 15 -8.02 -13.74 -4.24
CA PRO A 15 -7.44 -12.54 -4.85
C PRO A 15 -7.60 -11.30 -3.95
N PRO A 16 -6.72 -10.27 -4.07
CA PRO A 16 -6.76 -9.08 -3.20
C PRO A 16 -8.09 -8.32 -3.16
N THR A 17 -8.84 -8.31 -4.27
CA THR A 17 -10.18 -7.69 -4.32
C THR A 17 -11.17 -8.40 -3.40
N LEU A 18 -11.19 -9.73 -3.42
CA LEU A 18 -12.07 -10.55 -2.59
C LEU A 18 -11.61 -10.61 -1.13
N GLN A 19 -10.30 -10.49 -0.88
CA GLN A 19 -9.79 -10.30 0.48
C GLN A 19 -10.32 -8.99 1.08
N ARG A 20 -10.39 -7.91 0.30
CA ARG A 20 -10.94 -6.63 0.76
C ARG A 20 -12.43 -6.71 1.06
N GLU A 21 -13.22 -7.32 0.18
CA GLU A 21 -14.65 -7.55 0.44
C GLU A 21 -14.87 -8.39 1.71
N THR A 22 -14.01 -9.39 1.94
CA THR A 22 -14.07 -10.21 3.16
C THR A 22 -13.74 -9.39 4.40
N LEU A 23 -12.74 -8.50 4.33
CA LEU A 23 -12.39 -7.59 5.41
C LEU A 23 -13.54 -6.61 5.72
N ASP A 24 -14.19 -6.06 4.69
CA ASP A 24 -15.35 -5.17 4.84
C ASP A 24 -16.52 -5.90 5.53
N PHE A 25 -16.75 -7.18 5.18
CA PHE A 25 -17.76 -8.01 5.84
C PHE A 25 -17.44 -8.26 7.32
N ILE A 26 -16.17 -8.51 7.65
CA ILE A 26 -15.72 -8.67 9.05
C ILE A 26 -15.93 -7.36 9.82
N ALA A 27 -15.53 -6.22 9.26
CA ALA A 27 -15.72 -4.91 9.89
C ALA A 27 -17.21 -4.57 10.11
N TRP A 28 -18.07 -4.96 9.16
CA TRP A 28 -19.52 -4.84 9.32
C TRP A 28 -20.06 -5.71 10.47
N LEU A 29 -19.59 -6.96 10.61
CA LEU A 29 -19.95 -7.82 11.73
C LEU A 29 -19.50 -7.21 13.06
N GLU A 30 -18.27 -6.71 13.13
CA GLU A 30 -17.73 -6.07 14.32
C GLU A 30 -18.60 -4.89 14.77
N THR A 31 -18.95 -4.02 13.81
CA THR A 31 -19.83 -2.87 14.06
C THR A 31 -21.22 -3.32 14.53
N ARG A 32 -21.82 -4.31 13.86
CA ARG A 32 -23.17 -4.80 14.17
C ARG A 32 -23.28 -5.40 15.56
N TYR A 33 -22.23 -6.08 16.02
CA TYR A 33 -22.20 -6.77 17.31
C TYR A 33 -21.43 -6.00 18.39
N ALA A 34 -21.05 -4.74 18.14
CA ALA A 34 -20.26 -3.90 19.04
C ALA A 34 -18.95 -4.56 19.51
N ILE A 35 -18.33 -5.34 18.63
CA ILE A 35 -17.01 -5.93 18.85
C ILE A 35 -15.98 -4.84 18.52
N PRO A 36 -15.05 -4.51 19.43
CA PRO A 36 -14.01 -3.53 19.13
C PRO A 36 -13.11 -4.06 18.00
N ALA A 37 -13.05 -3.31 16.90
CA ALA A 37 -12.16 -3.61 15.79
C ALA A 37 -10.69 -3.58 16.27
N PRO A 38 -9.83 -4.48 15.77
CA PRO A 38 -8.40 -4.41 16.03
C PRO A 38 -7.85 -3.07 15.55
N THR A 39 -7.24 -2.29 16.43
CA THR A 39 -6.67 -0.96 16.11
C THR A 39 -5.40 -1.02 15.25
N ASP A 40 -4.83 -2.21 15.05
CA ASP A 40 -3.56 -2.43 14.34
C ASP A 40 -3.75 -2.93 12.89
N VAL A 41 -4.87 -2.64 12.23
CA VAL A 41 -4.91 -2.77 10.77
C VAL A 41 -3.98 -1.69 10.18
N PRO A 42 -2.89 -2.06 9.48
CA PRO A 42 -2.03 -1.08 8.85
C PRO A 42 -2.88 -0.32 7.84
N SER A 43 -3.06 0.96 8.13
CA SER A 43 -3.77 1.87 7.26
C SER A 43 -3.09 1.86 5.90
N MET A 44 -3.86 1.70 4.81
CA MET A 44 -3.34 1.94 3.46
C MET A 44 -2.83 3.38 3.25
N SER A 45 -2.99 4.25 4.24
CA SER A 45 -2.23 5.50 4.33
C SER A 45 -0.73 5.30 4.41
N ASP A 46 -0.18 4.09 4.51
CA ASP A 46 1.27 3.91 4.50
C ASP A 46 1.91 4.46 3.22
N THR A 47 1.23 4.42 2.07
CA THR A 47 1.74 5.08 0.85
C THR A 47 1.67 6.60 0.97
N GLU A 48 0.54 7.16 1.42
CA GLU A 48 0.39 8.62 1.57
C GLU A 48 1.28 9.19 2.69
N ALA A 49 1.49 8.44 3.77
CA ALA A 49 2.38 8.75 4.87
C ALA A 49 3.85 8.56 4.47
N PHE A 50 4.17 7.56 3.65
CA PHE A 50 5.48 7.40 3.02
C PHE A 50 5.77 8.59 2.10
N ILE A 51 4.82 8.98 1.25
CA ILE A 51 4.95 10.15 0.38
C ILE A 51 5.10 11.41 1.23
N ALA A 52 4.24 11.65 2.23
CA ALA A 52 4.34 12.81 3.11
C ALA A 52 5.67 12.86 3.90
N LYS A 53 6.23 11.72 4.28
CA LYS A 53 7.55 11.62 4.92
C LYS A 53 8.70 11.98 3.98
N HIS A 54 8.55 11.73 2.68
CA HIS A 54 9.59 12.00 1.68
C HIS A 54 9.36 13.30 0.90
N VAL A 55 8.15 13.88 0.93
CA VAL A 55 7.84 15.22 0.41
C VAL A 55 8.59 16.23 1.26
N GLY A 56 9.64 16.82 0.67
CA GLY A 56 10.57 17.72 1.36
C GLY A 56 11.86 17.06 1.85
N GLY A 57 12.03 15.74 1.65
CA GLY A 57 13.26 14.99 1.96
C GLY A 57 14.36 15.11 0.90
N LEU A 58 14.25 16.08 -0.02
CA LEU A 58 15.33 16.39 -0.94
C LEU A 58 16.41 17.13 -0.15
N SER A 59 17.67 16.70 -0.28
CA SER A 59 18.83 17.32 0.36
C SER A 59 18.84 18.84 0.10
N PRO A 60 19.39 19.67 1.00
CA PRO A 60 19.68 21.08 0.68
C PRO A 60 20.51 21.26 -0.59
N ASP A 61 21.27 20.23 -0.96
CA ASP A 61 22.09 20.15 -2.18
C ASP A 61 21.31 19.70 -3.43
N PHE A 62 20.02 19.40 -3.29
CA PHE A 62 19.19 19.08 -4.44
C PHE A 62 18.94 20.35 -5.27
N PRO A 63 19.20 20.34 -6.58
CA PRO A 63 19.10 21.54 -7.41
C PRO A 63 17.68 22.10 -7.38
N LYS A 64 17.57 23.43 -7.25
CA LYS A 64 16.28 24.14 -7.19
C LYS A 64 15.83 24.64 -8.55
N ASP A 65 16.67 24.47 -9.55
CA ASP A 65 16.64 25.01 -10.90
C ASP A 65 16.51 23.91 -11.95
N ILE A 66 16.10 22.70 -11.56
CA ILE A 66 15.75 21.64 -12.50
C ILE A 66 14.63 22.13 -13.42
N ASP A 67 14.93 22.22 -14.71
CA ASP A 67 13.99 22.57 -15.76
C ASP A 67 13.93 21.48 -16.85
N ASP A 68 13.16 21.75 -17.92
CA ASP A 68 12.95 20.78 -19.00
C ASP A 68 14.26 20.45 -19.77
N PHE A 69 15.32 21.27 -19.63
CA PHE A 69 16.63 21.00 -20.24
C PHE A 69 17.47 20.01 -19.42
N ASP A 70 17.14 19.79 -18.15
CA ASP A 70 17.81 18.81 -17.28
C ASP A 70 17.26 17.39 -17.48
N LEU A 71 16.12 17.23 -18.15
CA LEU A 71 15.58 15.92 -18.50
C LEU A 71 16.45 15.24 -19.57
N GLY A 72 16.98 14.06 -19.25
CA GLY A 72 17.68 13.23 -20.23
C GLY A 72 16.75 12.82 -21.37
N GLU A 73 17.28 12.78 -22.59
CA GLU A 73 16.54 12.26 -23.75
C GLU A 73 16.38 10.73 -23.66
N ASP A 74 15.18 10.24 -24.02
CA ASP A 74 14.93 8.81 -24.12
C ASP A 74 15.85 8.18 -25.16
N CYS A 75 16.84 7.41 -24.71
CA CYS A 75 17.72 6.65 -25.59
C CYS A 75 17.22 5.20 -25.71
N PRO A 76 17.22 4.61 -26.92
CA PRO A 76 16.97 3.19 -27.10
C PRO A 76 17.89 2.37 -26.19
N ARG A 77 17.32 1.36 -25.53
CA ARG A 77 18.10 0.45 -24.69
C ARG A 77 19.18 -0.22 -25.53
N ASP A 78 20.41 -0.25 -25.02
CA ASP A 78 21.50 -0.98 -25.67
C ASP A 78 21.07 -2.42 -25.96
N ILE A 79 21.25 -2.84 -27.21
CA ILE A 79 20.97 -4.20 -27.63
C ILE A 79 22.02 -5.09 -26.97
N LEU A 80 21.59 -5.93 -26.04
CA LEU A 80 22.45 -6.97 -25.46
C LEU A 80 22.95 -7.87 -26.61
N LYS A 81 24.27 -7.90 -26.80
CA LYS A 81 24.95 -8.80 -27.75
C LYS A 81 25.11 -10.20 -27.17
#